data_AF-A0A7X3U434-F1
#
_entry.id   AF-A0A7X3U434-F1
#
_cell.length_a   1.000
_cell.length_b   1.000
_cell.length_c   1.000
_cell.angle_alpha   90.00
_cell.angle_beta   90.00
_cell.angle_gamma   90.00
#
_symmetry.space_group_name_H-M   'P 1'
#
loop_
_entity.id
_entity.type
_entity.pdbx_description
1 polymer ?
#
loop_
_entity_poly.entity_id
_entity_poly.type
_entity_poly.pdbx_seq_one_letter_code
_entity_poly.pdbx_strand_id
1 'polypeptide(L)' 'MRNTLRELRAERGWTQADLSEELGVSRQTVNAIETGKYDPSLPLAFR' A
#
# COMPACT_ATOMS: atom_id res chain seq x y z
N MET A 1 -3.89 14.12 0.61
CA MET A 1 -4.60 13.02 -0.10
C MET A 1 -5.40 12.22 0.90
N ARG A 2 -6.59 11.74 0.53
CA ARG A 2 -7.33 10.75 1.33
C ARG A 2 -6.84 9.37 0.89
N ASN A 3 -6.15 8.64 1.76
CA ASN A 3 -5.65 7.31 1.44
C ASN A 3 -6.79 6.29 1.57
N THR A 4 -7.16 5.63 0.48
CA THR A 4 -8.19 4.56 0.44
C THR A 4 -7.57 3.16 0.32
N LEU A 5 -6.24 3.03 0.34
CA LEU A 5 -5.55 1.75 0.15
C LEU A 5 -5.93 0.73 1.22
N ARG A 6 -6.07 1.18 2.47
CA ARG A 6 -6.49 0.30 3.57
C ARG A 6 -7.89 -0.24 3.38
N GLU A 7 -8.81 0.58 2.87
CA GLU A 7 -10.20 0.20 2.59
C GLU A 7 -10.24 -0.83 1.46
N LEU A 8 -9.59 -0.53 0.32
CA LEU A 8 -9.50 -1.43 -0.83
C LEU A 8 -8.82 -2.77 -0.48
N ARG A 9 -7.79 -2.74 0.36
CA ARG A 9 -7.12 -3.94 0.85
C ARG A 9 -8.06 -4.78 1.72
N ALA A 10 -8.79 -4.13 2.63
CA ALA A 10 -9.74 -4.81 3.52
C ALA A 10 -10.93 -5.40 2.75
N GLU A 11 -11.44 -4.71 1.72
CA GLU A 11 -12.49 -5.21 0.82
C GLU A 11 -12.09 -6.50 0.10
N ARG A 12 -10.78 -6.67 -0.18
CA ARG A 12 -10.21 -7.90 -0.76
C ARG A 12 -9.84 -8.95 0.28
N GLY A 13 -10.05 -8.69 1.56
CA GLY A 13 -9.64 -9.58 2.65
C GLY A 13 -8.12 -9.71 2.83
N TRP A 14 -7.34 -8.80 2.24
CA TRP A 14 -5.89 -8.86 2.25
C TRP A 14 -5.30 -8.30 3.53
N THR A 15 -4.21 -8.89 4.01
CA THR A 15 -3.32 -8.30 5.00
C THR A 15 -2.32 -7.34 4.34
N GLN A 16 -1.64 -6.49 5.13
CA GLN A 16 -0.55 -5.66 4.59
C GLN A 16 0.58 -6.51 3.99
N ALA A 17 0.77 -7.75 4.46
CA ALA A 17 1.76 -8.67 3.92
C ALA A 17 1.33 -9.16 2.52
N ASP A 18 0.08 -9.59 2.38
CA ASP A 18 -0.48 -10.05 1.10
C ASP A 18 -0.35 -8.96 0.03
N LEU A 19 -0.75 -7.73 0.36
CA LEU A 19 -0.61 -6.59 -0.55
C LEU A 19 0.87 -6.28 -0.86
N SER A 20 1.78 -6.48 0.10
CA SER A 20 3.20 -6.24 -0.14
C SER A 20 3.83 -7.29 -1.06
N GLU A 21 3.39 -8.54 -0.98
CA GLU A 21 3.80 -9.62 -1.88
C GLU A 21 3.31 -9.35 -3.31
N GLU A 22 2.03 -9.01 -3.46
CA GLU A 22 1.43 -8.66 -4.76
C GLU A 22 2.12 -7.46 -5.43
N LEU A 23 2.55 -6.48 -4.64
CA LEU A 23 3.24 -5.28 -5.13
C LEU A 23 4.76 -5.46 -5.25
N GLY A 24 5.33 -6.57 -4.77
CA GLY A 24 6.78 -6.80 -4.73
C GLY A 24 7.54 -5.78 -3.88
N VAL A 25 6.92 -5.29 -2.80
CA VAL A 25 7.49 -4.30 -1.88
C VAL A 25 7.52 -4.84 -0.46
N SER A 26 8.15 -4.10 0.46
CA SER A 26 8.11 -4.49 1.86
C SER A 26 6.74 -4.17 2.50
N ARG A 27 6.33 -4.95 3.51
CA ARG A 27 5.17 -4.61 4.35
C ARG A 27 5.28 -3.21 4.97
N GLN A 28 6.50 -2.76 5.29
CA GLN A 28 6.77 -1.43 5.82
C GLN A 28 6.43 -0.34 4.80
N THR A 29 6.67 -0.59 3.51
CA THR A 29 6.28 0.30 2.40
C THR A 29 4.76 0.44 2.33
N VAL A 30 4.02 -0.67 2.37
CA VAL A 30 2.55 -0.65 2.41
C VAL A 30 2.03 0.13 3.61
N ASN A 31 2.59 -0.10 4.80
CA ASN A 31 2.22 0.63 6.01
C ASN A 31 2.52 2.14 5.90
N ALA A 32 3.66 2.52 5.32
CA ALA A 32 4.04 3.92 5.15
C ALA A 32 3.10 4.64 4.18
N ILE A 33 2.63 3.95 3.15
CA ILE A 33 1.58 4.43 2.23
C ILE A 33 0.27 4.61 3.02
N GLU A 34 -0.24 3.56 3.68
CA GLU A 34 -1.52 3.59 4.43
C GLU A 34 -1.55 4.67 5.53
N THR A 35 -0.41 4.93 6.19
CA THR A 35 -0.30 5.94 7.25
C THR A 35 -0.05 7.35 6.73
N GLY A 36 0.09 7.52 5.41
CA GLY A 36 0.35 8.81 4.78
C GLY A 36 1.73 9.39 5.11
N LYS A 37 2.63 8.60 5.70
CA LYS A 37 4.02 8.97 5.99
C LYS A 37 4.94 8.85 4.78
N TYR A 38 4.44 8.28 3.69
CA TYR A 38 5.13 8.17 2.42
C TYR A 38 4.24 8.76 1.34
N ASP A 39 4.72 9.81 0.68
CA ASP A 39 4.19 10.19 -0.62
C ASP A 39 4.72 9.11 -1.58
N PRO A 40 3.86 8.20 -2.10
CA PRO A 40 4.32 7.14 -2.98
C PRO A 40 5.05 7.80 -4.14
N SER A 41 6.37 7.69 -4.15
CA SER A 41 7.16 8.27 -5.22
C SER A 41 6.65 7.71 -6.55
N LEU A 42 6.64 8.55 -7.58
CA LEU A 42 6.13 8.24 -8.92
C LEU A 42 6.46 6.82 -9.42
N PRO A 43 7.65 6.22 -9.17
CA PRO A 43 7.95 4.86 -9.63
C PRO A 43 7.01 3.75 -9.12
N LEU A 44 6.37 3.91 -7.96
CA LEU A 44 5.46 2.91 -7.38
C LEU A 44 4.02 3.08 -7.89
N ALA A 45 3.65 4.28 -8.32
CA ALA A 45 2.33 4.60 -8.87
C ALA A 45 2.21 4.28 -10.37
N PHE A 46 3.34 4.15 -11.08
CA PHE A 46 3.41 3.96 -12.53
C PHE A 46 3.97 2.59 -12.97
N ARG A 47 4.10 1.63 -12.06
CA ARG A 47 4.49 0.24 -12.39
C ARG A 47 3.26 -0.66 -12.46
#